data_AF-A0A7X9W6D1-F1
#
_entry.id   AF-A0A7X9W6D1-F1
#
_cell.length_a   1.000
_cell.length_b   1.000
_cell.length_c   1.000
_cell.angle_alpha   90.00
_cell.angle_beta   90.00
_cell.angle_gamma   90.00
#
_symmetry.space_group_name_H-M   'P 1'
#
loop_
_entity.id
_entity.type
_entity.pdbx_description
1 polymer ?
#
loop_
_entity_poly.entity_id
_entity_poly.type
_entity_poly.pdbx_seq_one_letter_code
_entity_poly.pdbx_strand_id
1 'polypeptide(L)' 'MNDKHLHPLPGAGAPITEADLHAYADGQLLPARRADVDAFLAAHPQDQTRVNDWQAQRRALHALLD' A
#
# COMPACT_ATOMS: atom_id res chain seq x y z
N MET A 1 -5.63 -18.04 -17.41
CA MET A 1 -6.67 -17.23 -16.76
C MET A 1 -6.19 -16.91 -15.35
N ASN A 2 -5.68 -15.74 -14.98
CA ASN A 2 -5.52 -14.45 -15.66
C ASN A 2 -4.11 -13.92 -15.34
N ASP A 3 -3.42 -13.45 -16.37
CA ASP A 3 -2.71 -12.16 -16.39
C ASP A 3 -2.70 -11.38 -15.06
N LYS A 4 -1.82 -11.74 -14.13
CA LYS A 4 -1.37 -10.85 -13.05
C LYS A 4 0.13 -10.57 -13.18
N HIS A 5 0.58 -10.29 -14.41
CA HIS A 5 1.70 -9.37 -14.57
C HIS A 5 1.21 -7.95 -14.25
N LEU A 6 0.89 -7.70 -12.97
CA LEU A 6 0.67 -6.37 -12.45
C LEU A 6 2.04 -5.71 -12.29
N HIS A 7 2.59 -5.20 -13.40
CA HIS A 7 3.57 -4.12 -13.35
C HIS A 7 2.84 -2.89 -13.87
N PRO A 8 2.79 -1.79 -13.09
CA PRO A 8 3.97 -0.94 -12.98
C PRO A 8 4.20 -0.30 -11.59
N LEU A 9 5.45 0.07 -11.28
CA LEU A 9 5.76 1.40 -10.75
C LEU A 9 7.09 1.92 -11.35
N PRO A 10 7.11 2.49 -12.57
CA PRO A 10 8.16 3.41 -12.96
C PRO A 10 7.87 4.80 -12.36
N GLY A 11 8.76 5.21 -11.46
CA GLY A 11 9.10 6.62 -11.24
C GLY A 11 8.31 7.39 -10.18
N ALA A 12 9.07 8.07 -9.32
CA ALA A 12 8.64 9.24 -8.55
C ALA A 12 8.00 10.26 -9.51
N GLY A 13 6.66 10.29 -9.57
CA GLY A 13 5.91 11.18 -10.47
C GLY A 13 4.55 10.67 -10.95
N ALA A 14 4.28 9.35 -10.89
CA ALA A 14 2.95 8.80 -11.19
C ALA A 14 1.99 8.96 -9.99
N PRO A 15 0.69 9.21 -10.21
CA PRO A 15 -0.30 9.36 -9.14
C PRO A 15 -0.32 8.13 -8.22
N ILE A 16 -0.59 8.34 -6.93
CA ILE A 16 -0.75 7.26 -5.97
C ILE A 16 -2.02 6.49 -6.29
N THR A 17 -1.91 5.17 -6.42
CA THR A 17 -3.02 4.29 -6.74
C THR A 17 -3.43 3.45 -5.53
N GLU A 18 -4.61 2.85 -5.57
CA GLU A 18 -5.03 1.91 -4.52
C GLU A 18 -4.06 0.71 -4.38
N ALA A 19 -3.42 0.29 -5.47
CA ALA A 19 -2.39 -0.74 -5.45
C ALA A 19 -1.14 -0.29 -4.66
N ASP A 20 -0.75 0.99 -4.76
CA ASP A 20 0.32 1.55 -3.92
C ASP A 20 -0.07 1.52 -2.44
N LEU A 21 -1.32 1.85 -2.10
CA LEU A 21 -1.80 1.84 -0.72
C LEU A 21 -1.83 0.43 -0.14
N HIS A 22 -2.26 -0.57 -0.93
CA HIS A 22 -2.15 -1.97 -0.55
C HIS A 22 -0.69 -2.39 -0.37
N ALA A 23 0.20 -2.07 -1.33
CA ALA A 23 1.63 -2.37 -1.20
C ALA A 23 2.28 -1.68 0.02
N TYR A 24 1.82 -0.48 0.39
CA TYR A 24 2.22 0.21 1.62
C TYR A 24 1.77 -0.57 2.85
N ALA A 25 0.48 -0.95 2.91
CA ALA A 25 -0.06 -1.78 3.98
C ALA A 25 0.65 -3.14 4.04
N ASP A 26 1.10 -3.65 2.90
CA ASP A 26 1.82 -4.90 2.77
C ASP A 26 3.30 -4.83 3.20
N GLY A 27 3.87 -3.62 3.26
CA GLY A 27 5.30 -3.40 3.49
C GLY A 27 6.17 -3.74 2.28
N GLN A 28 5.57 -3.81 1.08
CA GLN A 28 6.24 -4.18 -0.17
C GLN A 28 6.68 -2.97 -1.02
N LEU A 29 6.48 -1.75 -0.52
CA LEU A 29 6.93 -0.54 -1.21
C LEU A 29 8.43 -0.27 -1.03
N LEU A 30 9.05 0.20 -2.11
CA LEU A 30 10.40 0.79 -2.07
C LEU A 30 10.41 2.06 -1.21
N PRO A 31 11.51 2.37 -0.50
CA PRO A 31 11.58 3.54 0.38
C PRO A 31 11.24 4.87 -0.29
N ALA A 32 11.64 5.06 -1.56
CA ALA A 32 11.33 6.27 -2.33
C ALA A 32 9.82 6.45 -2.54
N ARG A 33 9.11 5.37 -2.90
CA ARG A 33 7.66 5.40 -3.12
C ARG A 33 6.88 5.46 -1.81
N ARG A 34 7.42 4.85 -0.75
CA ARG A 34 6.86 4.95 0.61
C ARG A 34 6.73 6.41 1.04
N ALA A 35 7.72 7.25 0.76
CA ALA A 35 7.68 8.67 1.08
C ALA A 35 6.58 9.42 0.31
N ASP A 36 6.40 9.12 -0.98
CA ASP A 36 5.31 9.69 -1.80
C ASP A 36 3.93 9.28 -1.26
N VAL A 37 3.77 8.01 -0.87
CA VAL A 37 2.53 7.50 -0.29
C VAL A 37 2.27 8.12 1.08
N ASP A 38 3.30 8.32 1.91
CA ASP A 38 3.16 8.94 3.23
C ASP A 38 2.68 10.39 3.11
N ALA A 39 3.25 11.15 2.16
CA ALA A 39 2.82 12.51 1.85
C ALA A 39 1.38 12.56 1.32
N PHE A 40 0.98 11.59 0.48
CA PHE A 40 -0.40 11.45 0.03
C PHE A 40 -1.34 11.12 1.18
N LEU A 41 -1.01 10.15 2.02
CA LEU A 41 -1.83 9.75 3.16
C LEU A 41 -2.01 10.87 4.20
N ALA A 42 -1.00 11.72 4.39
CA ALA A 42 -1.09 12.90 5.24
C ALA A 42 -2.15 13.90 4.75
N ALA A 43 -2.36 14.00 3.44
CA ALA A 43 -3.41 14.83 2.83
C ALA A 43 -4.77 14.10 2.72
N HIS A 44 -4.80 12.77 2.90
CA HIS A 44 -5.95 11.91 2.66
C HIS A 44 -6.26 11.00 3.87
N PRO A 45 -6.87 11.53 4.95
CA PRO A 45 -7.12 10.76 6.18
C PRO A 45 -8.08 9.57 5.98
N GLN A 46 -8.96 9.62 4.98
CA GLN A 46 -9.84 8.50 4.62
C GLN A 46 -9.03 7.30 4.11
N ASP A 47 -8.04 7.54 3.25
CA ASP A 47 -7.17 6.50 2.71
C ASP A 47 -6.21 5.98 3.79
N GLN A 48 -5.75 6.85 4.70
CA GLN A 48 -4.96 6.42 5.86
C GLN A 48 -5.74 5.43 6.74
N THR A 49 -7.04 5.65 6.92
CA THR A 49 -7.91 4.76 7.69
C THR A 49 -8.02 3.40 7.01
N ARG A 50 -8.19 3.37 5.68
CA ARG A 50 -8.21 2.12 4.90
C ARG A 50 -6.91 1.34 5.02
N VAL A 51 -5.76 2.02 4.86
CA VAL A 51 -4.43 1.41 5.00
C VAL A 51 -4.25 0.80 6.40
N ASN A 52 -4.68 1.50 7.45
CA ASN A 52 -4.60 1.00 8.82
C ASN A 52 -5.47 -0.24 9.04
N ASP A 53 -6.69 -0.26 8.48
CA ASP A 53 -7.59 -1.40 8.56
C ASP A 53 -6.98 -2.64 7.88
N TRP A 54 -6.40 -2.48 6.69
CA TRP A 54 -5.69 -3.56 6.00
C TRP A 54 -4.48 -4.06 6.81
N GLN A 55 -3.69 -3.16 7.40
CA GLN A 55 -2.58 -3.56 8.27
C GLN A 55 -3.06 -4.34 9.49
N ALA A 56 -4.18 -3.93 10.10
CA ALA A 56 -4.79 -4.63 11.23
C ALA A 56 -5.27 -6.03 10.83
N GLN A 57 -5.94 -6.16 9.68
CA GLN A 57 -6.35 -7.45 9.13
C GLN A 57 -5.15 -8.36 8.88
N ARG A 58 -4.06 -7.87 8.26
CA ARG A 58 -2.84 -8.65 8.05
C ARG A 58 -2.22 -9.13 9.36
N ARG A 59 -2.13 -8.25 10.36
CA ARG A 59 -1.61 -8.60 11.70
C ARG A 59 -2.49 -9.65 12.38
N ALA A 60 -3.81 -9.52 12.29
CA ALA A 60 -4.75 -10.50 12.84
C ALA A 60 -4.60 -11.87 12.16
N LEU A 61 -4.47 -11.89 10.83
CA LEU A 61 -4.20 -13.13 10.08
C LEU A 61 -2.86 -13.74 10.48
N HIS A 62 -1.78 -12.95 10.51
CA HIS A 62 -0.47 -13.43 10.97
C HIS A 62 -0.53 -14.02 12.38
N ALA A 63 -1.24 -13.38 13.32
CA ALA A 63 -1.40 -13.88 14.68
C ALA A 63 -2.24 -15.17 14.80
N LEU A 64 -3.05 -15.50 13.80
CA LEU A 64 -3.81 -16.76 13.75
C LEU A 64 -3.02 -17.90 13.09
N LEU A 65 -2.00 -17.57 12.31
CA LEU A 65 -1.19 -18.50 11.51
C LEU A 65 0.20 -18.77 12.12
N ASP A 66 0.57 -18.01 13.15
CA ASP A 66 1.74 -18.23 14.03
C ASP A 66 1.39 -19.20 15.17
#